data_AF-A0A7S2C4Q6-F1
#
_entry.id   AF-A0A7S2C4Q6-F1
#
_cell.length_a   1.000
_cell.length_b   1.000
_cell.length_c   1.000
_cell.angle_alpha   90.00
_cell.angle_beta   90.00
_cell.angle_gamma   90.00
#
_symmetry.space_group_name_H-M   'P 1'
#
loop_
_entity.id
_entity.type
_entity.pdbx_description
1 polymer ?
#
loop_
_entity_poly.entity_id
_entity_poly.type
_entity_poly.pdbx_seq_one_letter_code
_entity_poly.pdbx_strand_id
1 'polypeptide(L)'
;QRASVKSLAEHCTTQLEATSQMNAANDCFYIWHAGPFGTINGFRLGRLPVETVEWHEINAALGQVALLLETIENETPLQLSLTLLPLGSYSQVAIPNSQGKVDEKSKRFNLYASDGGVLSFGQKGSFHKALEYLLQIIGEAGNYISEQDPAFRLPYAVSEGGRYINNIPITYGGSNSDELWTRALKFMLTDVKWIVAWAAKHSC
;
A
#
# COMPACT_ATOMS: atom_id res chain seq x y z
N GLN A 1 -21.17 29.08 -32.59
CA GLN A 1 -20.85 29.68 -31.27
C GLN A 1 -21.46 28.93 -30.07
N ARG A 2 -22.70 28.41 -30.11
CA ARG A 2 -23.26 27.67 -28.96
C ARG A 2 -22.60 26.30 -28.69
N ALA A 3 -22.18 25.59 -29.75
CA ALA A 3 -21.53 24.28 -29.62
C ALA A 3 -20.16 24.35 -28.91
N SER A 4 -19.37 25.40 -29.17
CA SER A 4 -18.05 25.59 -28.56
C SER A 4 -18.11 25.98 -27.08
N VAL A 5 -19.17 26.66 -26.64
CA VAL A 5 -19.37 26.99 -25.22
C VAL A 5 -19.79 25.74 -24.44
N LYS A 6 -20.58 24.87 -25.06
CA LYS A 6 -21.04 23.63 -24.45
C LYS A 6 -19.91 22.62 -24.26
N SER A 7 -19.06 22.43 -25.28
CA SER A 7 -17.87 21.57 -25.16
C SER A 7 -16.87 22.11 -24.12
N LEU A 8 -16.75 23.43 -23.98
CA LEU A 8 -15.87 24.04 -22.97
C LEU A 8 -16.43 23.84 -21.55
N ALA A 9 -17.75 23.98 -21.38
CA ALA A 9 -18.42 23.74 -20.11
C ALA A 9 -18.31 22.28 -19.69
N GLU A 10 -18.56 21.34 -20.62
CA GLU A 10 -18.38 19.90 -20.41
C GLU A 10 -16.92 19.57 -20.03
N HIS A 11 -15.94 20.18 -20.70
CA HIS A 11 -14.52 19.99 -20.37
C HIS A 11 -14.16 20.54 -18.98
N CYS A 12 -14.68 21.71 -18.60
CA CYS A 12 -14.48 22.26 -17.26
C CYS A 12 -15.14 21.40 -16.18
N THR A 13 -16.35 20.87 -16.40
CA THR A 13 -17.01 20.01 -15.41
C THR A 13 -16.24 18.70 -15.22
N THR A 14 -15.76 18.07 -16.29
CA THR A 14 -14.96 16.85 -16.19
C THR A 14 -13.65 17.09 -15.45
N GLN A 15 -12.99 18.24 -15.69
CA GLN A 15 -11.77 18.60 -14.95
C GLN A 15 -12.04 18.88 -13.47
N LEU A 16 -13.18 19.51 -13.14
CA LEU A 16 -13.58 19.76 -11.75
C LEU A 16 -13.93 18.47 -11.01
N GLU A 17 -14.64 17.55 -11.64
CA GLU A 17 -14.99 16.24 -11.08
C GLU A 17 -13.73 15.39 -10.84
N ALA A 18 -12.83 15.33 -11.82
CA ALA A 18 -11.55 14.63 -11.68
C ALA A 18 -10.68 15.24 -10.55
N THR A 19 -10.64 16.57 -10.43
CA THR A 19 -9.90 17.25 -9.34
C THR A 19 -10.55 17.02 -7.97
N SER A 20 -11.90 16.97 -7.91
CA SER A 20 -12.64 16.71 -6.68
C SER A 20 -12.46 15.28 -6.17
N GLN A 21 -12.41 14.29 -7.07
CA GLN A 21 -12.16 12.89 -6.71
C GLN A 21 -10.69 12.65 -6.33
N MET A 22 -9.74 13.32 -7.02
CA MET A 22 -8.32 13.34 -6.62
C MET A 22 -8.12 13.87 -5.19
N ASN A 23 -8.95 14.82 -4.76
CA ASN A 23 -8.93 15.31 -3.39
C ASN A 23 -9.52 14.29 -2.42
N ALA A 24 -10.67 13.65 -2.72
CA ALA A 24 -11.32 12.76 -1.76
C ALA A 24 -10.45 11.56 -1.31
N ALA A 25 -9.81 10.83 -2.24
CA ALA A 25 -8.97 9.69 -1.89
C ALA A 25 -7.65 10.12 -1.21
N ASN A 26 -7.05 11.21 -1.66
CA ASN A 26 -5.82 11.76 -1.09
C ASN A 26 -6.05 12.46 0.26
N ASP A 27 -7.24 13.00 0.50
CA ASP A 27 -7.69 13.58 1.76
C ASP A 27 -8.06 12.48 2.77
N CYS A 28 -8.63 11.35 2.31
CA CYS A 28 -8.93 10.19 3.16
C CYS A 28 -7.67 9.39 3.55
N PHE A 29 -6.66 9.34 2.67
CA PHE A 29 -5.41 8.60 2.89
C PHE A 29 -4.20 9.49 2.64
N TYR A 30 -3.93 10.37 3.60
CA TYR A 30 -2.85 11.34 3.51
C TYR A 30 -1.47 10.68 3.73
N ILE A 31 -0.78 10.40 2.62
CA ILE A 31 0.58 9.85 2.62
C ILE A 31 1.63 10.97 2.60
N TRP A 32 2.43 11.02 3.66
CA TRP A 32 3.48 12.01 3.88
C TRP A 32 4.72 11.39 4.53
N HIS A 33 5.61 12.23 5.07
CA HIS A 33 6.77 11.80 5.82
C HIS A 33 6.98 12.64 7.08
N ALA A 34 7.39 12.00 8.17
CA ALA A 34 7.82 12.63 9.41
C ALA A 34 9.30 12.28 9.63
N GLY A 35 10.18 13.16 9.18
CA GLY A 35 11.63 12.93 9.17
C GLY A 35 12.02 11.63 8.43
N PRO A 36 12.63 10.65 9.12
CA PRO A 36 13.03 9.38 8.52
C PRO A 36 11.85 8.44 8.26
N PHE A 37 10.71 8.62 8.93
CA PHE A 37 9.53 7.76 8.79
C PHE A 37 8.64 8.20 7.62
N GLY A 38 8.04 7.23 6.93
CA GLY A 38 6.86 7.48 6.12
C GLY A 38 5.62 7.49 7.01
N THR A 39 4.63 8.32 6.68
CA THR A 39 3.39 8.43 7.47
C THR A 39 2.15 8.28 6.58
N ILE A 40 1.12 7.63 7.10
CA ILE A 40 -0.22 7.58 6.49
C ILE A 40 -1.25 8.02 7.52
N ASN A 41 -2.05 9.04 7.21
CA ASN A 41 -3.04 9.63 8.13
C ASN A 41 -2.43 10.03 9.49
N GLY A 42 -1.17 10.46 9.48
CA GLY A 42 -0.41 10.84 10.67
C GLY A 42 0.26 9.68 11.43
N PHE A 43 -0.03 8.41 11.09
CA PHE A 43 0.61 7.25 11.71
C PHE A 43 1.97 6.96 11.07
N ARG A 44 3.02 6.82 11.88
CA ARG A 44 4.40 6.55 11.42
C ARG A 44 4.61 5.06 11.15
N LEU A 45 5.26 4.78 10.03
CA LEU A 45 5.70 3.44 9.63
C LEU A 45 7.22 3.30 9.77
N GLY A 46 7.64 2.42 10.67
CA GLY A 46 9.03 2.09 10.92
C GLY A 46 9.39 2.15 12.39
N ARG A 47 10.62 1.76 12.71
CA ARG A 47 11.22 1.87 14.05
C ARG A 47 12.67 2.32 13.88
N LEU A 48 13.13 3.19 14.76
CA LEU A 48 14.54 3.57 14.84
C LEU A 48 15.10 3.26 16.22
N PRO A 49 16.42 3.03 16.35
CA PRO A 49 17.05 2.82 17.66
C PRO A 49 16.85 4.00 18.62
N VAL A 50 16.78 5.22 18.08
CA VAL A 50 16.61 6.48 18.85
C VAL A 50 15.14 6.80 19.11
N GLU A 51 14.26 6.45 18.17
CA GLU A 51 12.82 6.73 18.24
C GLU A 51 12.05 5.46 17.88
N THR A 52 11.57 4.76 18.91
CA THR A 52 10.79 3.53 18.75
C THR A 52 9.32 3.87 18.63
N VAL A 53 8.75 3.62 17.45
CA VAL A 53 7.31 3.71 17.23
C VAL A 53 6.62 2.47 17.80
N GLU A 54 5.51 2.69 18.49
CA GLU A 54 4.69 1.62 19.06
C GLU A 54 4.06 0.74 17.98
N TRP A 55 3.97 -0.57 18.25
CA TRP A 55 3.39 -1.52 17.28
C TRP A 55 1.94 -1.19 16.93
N HIS A 56 1.16 -0.64 17.87
CA HIS A 56 -0.22 -0.24 17.60
C HIS A 56 -0.32 0.83 16.51
N GLU A 57 0.64 1.77 16.46
CA GLU A 57 0.71 2.83 15.44
C GLU A 57 1.12 2.24 14.08
N ILE A 58 2.12 1.36 14.05
CA ILE A 58 2.57 0.65 12.84
C ILE A 58 1.44 -0.21 12.26
N ASN A 59 0.75 -0.95 13.12
CA ASN A 59 -0.37 -1.81 12.74
C ASN A 59 -1.55 -0.99 12.20
N ALA A 60 -1.86 0.14 12.82
CA ALA A 60 -2.88 1.06 12.32
C ALA A 60 -2.50 1.59 10.93
N ALA A 61 -1.25 2.01 10.75
CA ALA A 61 -0.76 2.48 9.46
C ALA A 61 -0.83 1.40 8.36
N LEU A 62 -0.40 0.17 8.64
CA LEU A 62 -0.51 -0.95 7.70
C LEU A 62 -1.97 -1.28 7.38
N GLY A 63 -2.88 -1.16 8.34
CA GLY A 63 -4.30 -1.30 8.12
C GLY A 63 -4.89 -0.24 7.18
N GLN A 64 -4.43 1.00 7.32
CA GLN A 64 -4.81 2.09 6.39
C GLN A 64 -4.30 1.80 4.97
N VAL A 65 -3.06 1.31 4.83
CA VAL A 65 -2.51 0.91 3.52
C VAL A 65 -3.31 -0.23 2.90
N ALA A 66 -3.69 -1.24 3.70
CA ALA A 66 -4.48 -2.37 3.23
C ALA A 66 -5.86 -1.92 2.72
N LEU A 67 -6.54 -1.04 3.46
CA LEU A 67 -7.85 -0.49 3.08
C LEU A 67 -7.76 0.36 1.81
N LEU A 68 -6.71 1.17 1.70
CA LEU A 68 -6.45 1.99 0.53
C LEU A 68 -6.27 1.13 -0.73
N LEU A 69 -5.44 0.09 -0.66
CA LEU A 69 -5.20 -0.80 -1.79
C LEU A 69 -6.45 -1.61 -2.16
N GLU A 70 -7.22 -2.10 -1.18
CA GLU A 70 -8.52 -2.75 -1.45
C GLU A 70 -9.50 -1.79 -2.14
N THR A 71 -9.53 -0.51 -1.71
CA THR A 71 -10.38 0.50 -2.35
C THR A 71 -9.96 0.70 -3.80
N ILE A 72 -8.66 0.79 -4.09
CA ILE A 72 -8.15 0.93 -5.47
C ILE A 72 -8.46 -0.31 -6.30
N GLU A 73 -8.32 -1.51 -5.73
CA GLU A 73 -8.68 -2.77 -6.39
C GLU A 73 -10.17 -2.81 -6.75
N ASN A 74 -11.06 -2.25 -5.93
CA ASN A 74 -12.49 -2.20 -6.23
C ASN A 74 -12.85 -1.13 -7.28
N GLU A 75 -12.14 0.00 -7.27
CA GLU A 75 -12.36 1.13 -8.19
C GLU A 75 -11.70 0.94 -9.56
N THR A 76 -10.82 -0.04 -9.72
CA THR A 76 -10.09 -0.31 -10.96
C THR A 76 -10.17 -1.78 -11.35
N PRO A 77 -10.06 -2.14 -12.65
CA PRO A 77 -10.07 -3.54 -13.07
C PRO A 77 -8.73 -4.28 -12.79
N LEU A 78 -8.03 -3.89 -11.72
CA LEU A 78 -6.81 -4.54 -11.25
C LEU A 78 -7.14 -5.97 -10.81
N GLN A 79 -6.44 -6.94 -11.39
CA GLN A 79 -6.50 -8.33 -10.93
C GLN A 79 -5.28 -8.61 -10.07
N LEU A 80 -5.45 -8.50 -8.75
CA LEU A 80 -4.39 -8.82 -7.81
C LEU A 80 -4.33 -10.33 -7.58
N SER A 81 -3.12 -10.88 -7.45
CA SER A 81 -2.94 -12.31 -7.17
C SER A 81 -3.32 -12.71 -5.74
N LEU A 82 -3.47 -11.71 -4.86
CA LEU A 82 -3.62 -11.84 -3.42
C LEU A 82 -4.70 -10.90 -2.94
N THR A 83 -5.51 -11.33 -1.97
CA THR A 83 -6.61 -10.53 -1.43
C THR A 83 -6.19 -9.86 -0.13
N LEU A 84 -6.35 -8.55 -0.05
CA LEU A 84 -6.18 -7.79 1.19
C LEU A 84 -7.47 -7.86 2.02
N LEU A 85 -7.32 -8.03 3.33
CA LEU A 85 -8.43 -8.03 4.29
C LEU A 85 -8.20 -6.90 5.30
N PRO A 86 -8.72 -5.69 5.05
CA PRO A 86 -8.58 -4.57 5.96
C PRO A 86 -9.46 -4.79 7.19
N LEU A 87 -8.83 -5.12 8.31
CA LEU A 87 -9.47 -5.33 9.62
C LEU A 87 -8.94 -4.30 10.63
N GLY A 88 -8.76 -3.05 10.18
CA GLY A 88 -8.12 -1.99 10.95
C GLY A 88 -6.68 -2.36 11.33
N SER A 89 -6.31 -2.21 12.60
CA SER A 89 -4.97 -2.57 13.10
C SER A 89 -4.67 -4.07 13.08
N TYR A 90 -5.63 -4.93 12.76
CA TYR A 90 -5.44 -6.38 12.68
C TYR A 90 -5.58 -6.91 11.25
N SER A 91 -5.25 -6.07 10.27
CA SER A 91 -5.36 -6.40 8.86
C SER A 91 -4.57 -7.66 8.47
N GLN A 92 -5.06 -8.37 7.46
CA GLN A 92 -4.52 -9.64 7.02
C GLN A 92 -4.37 -9.69 5.51
N VAL A 93 -3.49 -10.57 5.03
CA VAL A 93 -3.38 -10.90 3.61
C VAL A 93 -3.77 -12.36 3.43
N ALA A 94 -4.66 -12.64 2.48
CA ALA A 94 -5.14 -13.98 2.19
C ALA A 94 -4.72 -14.41 0.79
N ILE A 95 -4.34 -15.68 0.66
CA ILE A 95 -4.16 -16.30 -0.65
C ILE A 95 -5.54 -16.78 -1.12
N PRO A 96 -6.08 -16.24 -2.22
CA PRO A 96 -7.35 -16.68 -2.76
C PRO A 96 -7.27 -18.15 -3.22
N ASN A 97 -8.41 -18.83 -3.18
CA ASN A 97 -8.52 -20.19 -3.71
C ASN A 97 -8.49 -20.19 -5.25
N SER A 98 -8.54 -21.37 -5.89
CA SER A 98 -8.59 -21.49 -7.36
C SER A 98 -9.81 -20.83 -8.02
N GLN A 99 -10.79 -20.36 -7.24
CA GLN A 99 -11.98 -19.65 -7.68
C GLN A 99 -11.90 -18.14 -7.42
N GLY A 100 -10.75 -17.62 -6.97
CA GLY A 100 -10.56 -16.20 -6.67
C GLY A 100 -11.26 -15.72 -5.40
N LYS A 101 -11.76 -16.63 -4.55
CA LYS A 101 -12.44 -16.30 -3.29
C LYS A 101 -11.61 -16.69 -2.08
N VAL A 102 -11.77 -15.92 -1.00
CA VAL A 102 -11.18 -16.22 0.31
C VAL A 102 -12.14 -17.10 1.09
N ASP A 103 -11.77 -18.37 1.28
CA ASP A 103 -12.53 -19.32 2.09
C ASP A 103 -11.94 -19.43 3.51
N GLU A 104 -12.61 -20.17 4.39
CA GLU A 104 -12.08 -20.54 5.71
C GLU A 104 -10.77 -21.37 5.62
N LYS A 105 -10.56 -22.07 4.50
CA LYS A 105 -9.35 -22.87 4.25
C LYS A 105 -8.20 -22.07 3.64
N SER A 106 -8.45 -20.83 3.22
CA SER A 106 -7.41 -19.97 2.65
C SER A 106 -6.35 -19.64 3.69
N LYS A 107 -5.08 -19.72 3.30
CA LYS A 107 -3.97 -19.34 4.19
C LYS A 107 -4.00 -17.82 4.38
N ARG A 108 -4.07 -17.40 5.64
CA ARG A 108 -4.07 -15.99 6.06
C ARG A 108 -2.75 -15.65 6.75
N PHE A 109 -2.22 -14.48 6.43
CA PHE A 109 -1.00 -13.94 7.00
C PHE A 109 -1.32 -12.62 7.69
N ASN A 110 -0.81 -12.44 8.90
CA ASN A 110 -1.12 -11.26 9.70
C ASN A 110 -0.26 -10.08 9.27
N LEU A 111 -0.88 -8.97 8.86
CA LEU A 111 -0.19 -7.71 8.56
C LEU A 111 -0.05 -6.83 9.82
N TYR A 112 -0.05 -7.47 10.99
CA TYR A 112 0.16 -6.83 12.27
C TYR A 112 1.14 -7.65 13.10
N ALA A 113 1.89 -6.97 13.95
CA ALA A 113 2.77 -7.61 14.92
C ALA A 113 2.50 -7.04 16.31
N SER A 114 2.88 -7.81 17.33
CA SER A 114 2.79 -7.39 18.73
C SER A 114 4.14 -7.57 19.40
N ASP A 115 4.41 -6.76 20.42
CA ASP A 115 5.60 -6.93 21.27
C ASP A 115 5.40 -8.14 22.19
N GLY A 116 5.47 -9.32 21.59
CA GLY A 116 5.45 -10.58 22.31
C GLY A 116 6.88 -11.08 22.47
N GLY A 117 7.25 -11.49 23.67
CA GLY A 117 8.52 -12.19 23.92
C GLY A 117 8.61 -13.53 23.18
N VAL A 118 9.02 -14.60 23.88
CA VAL A 118 9.30 -15.93 23.27
C VAL A 118 8.10 -16.54 22.50
N LEU A 119 6.87 -16.04 22.67
CA LEU A 119 5.68 -16.49 21.91
C LEU A 119 5.51 -15.84 20.53
N SER A 120 6.31 -14.82 20.18
CA SER A 120 6.16 -14.05 18.94
C SER A 120 6.98 -14.59 17.76
N PHE A 121 7.77 -15.66 17.93
CA PHE A 121 8.54 -16.25 16.82
C PHE A 121 7.66 -16.71 15.64
N GLY A 122 6.47 -17.27 15.93
CA GLY A 122 5.50 -17.65 14.90
C GLY A 122 4.79 -16.44 14.25
N GLN A 123 4.52 -15.39 15.04
CA GLN A 123 3.92 -14.15 14.53
C GLN A 123 4.88 -13.38 13.63
N LYS A 124 6.16 -13.35 13.97
CA LYS A 124 7.22 -12.69 13.17
C LYS A 124 7.32 -13.29 11.77
N GLY A 125 7.29 -14.62 11.63
CA GLY A 125 7.32 -15.27 10.33
C GLY A 125 6.07 -14.98 9.48
N SER A 126 4.88 -14.99 10.11
CA SER A 126 3.63 -14.63 9.44
C SER A 126 3.64 -13.17 8.96
N PHE A 127 4.13 -12.26 9.79
CA PHE A 127 4.21 -10.83 9.49
C PHE A 127 5.21 -10.52 8.38
N HIS A 128 6.41 -11.12 8.42
CA HIS A 128 7.37 -10.99 7.33
C HIS A 128 6.77 -11.43 6.01
N LYS A 129 6.07 -12.56 6.01
CA LYS A 129 5.42 -13.08 4.81
C LYS A 129 4.26 -12.18 4.35
N ALA A 130 3.50 -11.61 5.28
CA ALA A 130 2.45 -10.63 4.97
C ALA A 130 3.02 -9.37 4.32
N LEU A 131 4.15 -8.85 4.81
CA LEU A 131 4.84 -7.71 4.20
C LEU A 131 5.40 -8.03 2.81
N GLU A 132 5.95 -9.23 2.61
CA GLU A 132 6.37 -9.67 1.28
C GLU A 132 5.18 -9.68 0.30
N TYR A 133 4.04 -10.23 0.73
CA TYR A 133 2.82 -10.25 -0.08
C TYR A 133 2.25 -8.86 -0.35
N LEU A 134 2.29 -7.96 0.63
CA LEU A 134 1.88 -6.57 0.43
C LEU A 134 2.75 -5.89 -0.64
N LEU A 135 4.07 -6.09 -0.59
CA LEU A 135 4.96 -5.51 -1.58
C LEU A 135 4.79 -6.15 -2.96
N GLN A 136 4.49 -7.46 -3.01
CA GLN A 136 4.14 -8.15 -4.24
C GLN A 136 2.89 -7.52 -4.89
N ILE A 137 1.84 -7.27 -4.11
CA ILE A 137 0.61 -6.60 -4.58
C ILE A 137 0.92 -5.22 -5.17
N ILE A 138 1.76 -4.42 -4.49
CA ILE A 138 2.18 -3.10 -4.98
C ILE A 138 2.95 -3.22 -6.31
N GLY A 139 3.83 -4.21 -6.43
CA GLY A 139 4.56 -4.50 -7.67
C GLY A 139 3.64 -4.94 -8.82
N GLU A 140 2.67 -5.80 -8.54
CA GLU A 140 1.65 -6.23 -9.51
C GLU A 140 0.79 -5.05 -9.98
N ALA A 141 0.33 -4.21 -9.07
CA ALA A 141 -0.40 -2.99 -9.39
C ALA A 141 0.45 -2.03 -10.25
N GLY A 142 1.73 -1.82 -9.89
CA GLY A 142 2.64 -1.00 -10.68
C GLY A 142 2.89 -1.53 -12.11
N ASN A 143 2.98 -2.85 -12.27
CA ASN A 143 3.14 -3.48 -13.57
C ASN A 143 1.88 -3.32 -14.44
N TYR A 144 0.70 -3.60 -13.86
CA TYR A 144 -0.57 -3.38 -14.55
C TYR A 144 -0.72 -1.93 -15.02
N ILE A 145 -0.41 -0.97 -14.14
CA ILE A 145 -0.46 0.45 -14.48
C ILE A 145 0.52 0.78 -15.61
N SER A 146 1.73 0.22 -15.56
CA SER A 146 2.76 0.42 -16.59
C SER A 146 2.36 -0.13 -17.97
N GLU A 147 1.47 -1.13 -18.02
CA GLU A 147 0.88 -1.65 -19.26
C GLU A 147 -0.16 -0.70 -19.85
N GLN A 148 -0.94 -0.01 -18.99
CA GLN A 148 -1.94 0.97 -19.42
C GLN A 148 -1.33 2.34 -19.75
N ASP A 149 -0.34 2.77 -18.97
CA ASP A 149 0.39 4.02 -19.13
C ASP A 149 1.91 3.73 -19.25
N PRO A 150 2.46 3.68 -20.48
CA PRO A 150 3.88 3.44 -20.69
C PRO A 150 4.81 4.48 -20.06
N ALA A 151 4.31 5.68 -19.74
CA ALA A 151 5.08 6.73 -19.09
C ALA A 151 5.12 6.56 -17.56
N PHE A 152 4.20 5.79 -16.98
CA PHE A 152 4.20 5.50 -15.55
C PHE A 152 5.26 4.47 -15.19
N ARG A 153 6.07 4.77 -14.18
CA ARG A 153 6.98 3.82 -13.54
C ARG A 153 6.98 4.06 -12.05
N LEU A 154 6.94 3.00 -11.26
CA LEU A 154 7.13 3.10 -9.82
C LEU A 154 8.53 3.65 -9.50
N PRO A 155 8.65 4.63 -8.59
CA PRO A 155 9.94 5.18 -8.19
C PRO A 155 10.91 4.13 -7.62
N TYR A 156 10.37 3.15 -6.88
CA TYR A 156 11.17 2.11 -6.26
C TYR A 156 10.81 0.74 -6.83
N ALA A 157 11.82 0.03 -7.34
CA ALA A 157 11.62 -1.29 -7.92
C ALA A 157 11.39 -2.35 -6.85
N VAL A 158 10.33 -3.14 -7.02
CA VAL A 158 10.07 -4.36 -6.25
C VAL A 158 10.79 -5.54 -6.89
N SER A 159 11.56 -6.29 -6.11
CA SER A 159 12.36 -7.44 -6.58
C SER A 159 12.06 -8.72 -5.80
N GLU A 160 12.37 -9.87 -6.41
CA GLU A 160 12.20 -11.22 -5.85
C GLU A 160 10.80 -11.50 -5.28
N GLY A 161 9.75 -11.07 -5.99
CA GLY A 161 8.36 -11.34 -5.57
C GLY A 161 8.00 -10.69 -4.23
N GLY A 162 8.45 -9.46 -4.01
CA GLY A 162 8.08 -8.68 -2.83
C GLY A 162 9.04 -8.76 -1.64
N ARG A 163 10.22 -9.37 -1.79
CA ARG A 163 11.21 -9.44 -0.69
C ARG A 163 12.02 -8.15 -0.52
N TYR A 164 12.30 -7.49 -1.63
CA TYR A 164 13.15 -6.31 -1.65
C TYR A 164 12.46 -5.15 -2.35
N ILE A 165 12.59 -3.96 -1.77
CA ILE A 165 12.27 -2.69 -2.39
C ILE A 165 13.55 -1.89 -2.57
N ASN A 166 13.91 -1.56 -3.80
CA ASN A 166 15.14 -0.85 -4.13
C ASN A 166 16.40 -1.48 -3.48
N ASN A 167 16.51 -2.82 -3.55
CA ASN A 167 17.56 -3.66 -2.94
C ASN A 167 17.61 -3.64 -1.39
N ILE A 168 16.54 -3.19 -0.72
CA ILE A 168 16.42 -3.20 0.74
C ILE A 168 15.36 -4.22 1.14
N PRO A 169 15.66 -5.13 2.09
CA PRO A 169 14.67 -6.10 2.54
C PRO A 169 13.52 -5.43 3.28
N ILE A 170 12.29 -5.90 3.03
CA ILE A 170 11.08 -5.41 3.74
C ILE A 170 10.87 -6.10 5.11
N THR A 171 11.68 -7.10 5.42
CA THR A 171 11.61 -7.86 6.68
C THR A 171 12.47 -7.22 7.78
N TYR A 172 12.08 -7.41 9.04
CA TYR A 172 12.76 -6.79 10.19
C TYR A 172 13.51 -7.83 11.06
N GLY A 173 14.66 -7.48 11.62
CA GLY A 173 15.51 -8.37 12.43
C GLY A 173 16.95 -8.49 11.93
N GLY A 174 17.90 -8.18 12.81
CA GLY A 174 19.35 -8.12 12.55
C GLY A 174 19.97 -6.83 13.10
N SER A 175 21.30 -6.75 13.17
CA SER A 175 22.01 -5.67 13.89
C SER A 175 21.84 -4.25 13.31
N ASN A 176 21.44 -4.10 12.04
CA ASN A 176 21.13 -2.80 11.40
C ASN A 176 19.75 -2.81 10.72
N SER A 177 18.82 -3.64 11.19
CA SER A 177 17.58 -3.92 10.46
C SER A 177 16.53 -2.81 10.58
N ASP A 178 16.49 -2.05 11.67
CA ASP A 178 15.39 -1.11 11.96
C ASP A 178 15.43 0.13 11.06
N GLU A 179 16.61 0.70 10.82
CA GLU A 179 16.77 1.83 9.88
C GLU A 179 16.48 1.43 8.44
N LEU A 180 17.00 0.26 8.03
CA LEU A 180 16.76 -0.30 6.70
C LEU A 180 15.28 -0.60 6.50
N TRP A 181 14.63 -1.19 7.51
CA TRP A 181 13.22 -1.51 7.49
C TRP A 181 12.35 -0.25 7.42
N THR A 182 12.65 0.77 8.23
CA THR A 182 11.98 2.08 8.18
C THR A 182 12.09 2.71 6.79
N ARG A 183 13.29 2.64 6.19
CA ARG A 183 13.52 3.15 4.84
C ARG A 183 12.75 2.35 3.78
N ALA A 184 12.70 1.03 3.89
CA ALA A 184 11.93 0.16 3.01
C ALA A 184 10.42 0.49 3.08
N LEU A 185 9.87 0.66 4.29
CA LEU A 185 8.47 1.06 4.48
C LEU A 185 8.17 2.45 3.91
N LYS A 186 9.11 3.39 4.02
CA LYS A 186 8.96 4.71 3.41
C LYS A 186 8.95 4.65 1.88
N PHE A 187 9.80 3.81 1.29
CA PHE A 187 9.78 3.57 -0.15
C PHE A 187 8.46 2.94 -0.60
N MET A 188 7.99 1.93 0.15
CA MET A 188 6.70 1.27 -0.10
C MET A 188 5.54 2.27 -0.09
N LEU A 189 5.47 3.14 0.92
CA LEU A 189 4.45 4.20 0.98
C LEU A 189 4.55 5.18 -0.18
N THR A 190 5.76 5.46 -0.65
CA THR A 190 5.96 6.33 -1.81
C THR A 190 5.40 5.67 -3.06
N ASP A 191 5.70 4.39 -3.31
CA ASP A 191 5.12 3.66 -4.45
C ASP A 191 3.59 3.61 -4.37
N VAL A 192 3.02 3.35 -3.19
CA VAL A 192 1.57 3.41 -2.96
C VAL A 192 1.02 4.79 -3.31
N LYS A 193 1.68 5.88 -2.90
CA LYS A 193 1.26 7.24 -3.25
C LYS A 193 1.21 7.48 -4.77
N TRP A 194 2.16 6.92 -5.51
CA TRP A 194 2.16 7.00 -6.98
C TRP A 194 1.01 6.21 -7.59
N ILE A 195 0.71 5.02 -7.06
CA ILE A 195 -0.44 4.21 -7.48
C ILE A 195 -1.75 4.97 -7.23
N VAL A 196 -1.92 5.58 -6.05
CA VAL A 196 -3.10 6.41 -5.73
C VAL A 196 -3.23 7.57 -6.70
N ALA A 197 -2.14 8.27 -6.97
CA ALA A 197 -2.15 9.41 -7.89
C ALA A 197 -2.50 9.00 -9.33
N TRP A 198 -2.16 7.77 -9.74
CA TRP A 198 -2.59 7.22 -11.02
C TRP A 198 -4.06 6.79 -10.99
N ALA A 199 -4.48 6.04 -9.98
CA ALA A 199 -5.86 5.56 -9.84
C ALA A 199 -6.84 6.73 -9.81
N ALA A 200 -6.54 7.77 -9.04
CA ALA A 200 -7.37 8.97 -8.98
C ALA A 200 -7.52 9.72 -10.31
N LYS A 201 -6.60 9.54 -11.27
CA LYS A 201 -6.75 10.09 -12.64
C LYS A 201 -7.60 9.21 -13.55
N HIS A 202 -7.72 7.92 -13.25
CA HIS A 202 -8.34 6.91 -14.13
C HIS A 202 -9.67 6.34 -13.59
N SER A 203 -10.03 6.62 -12.35
CA SER A 203 -11.34 6.26 -11.75
C SER A 203 -12.51 7.16 -12.21
N CYS A 204 -12.45 7.70 -13.44
CA CYS A 204 -13.50 8.53 -14.06
C CYS A 204 -14.09 7.86 -15.30
#